data_AF-A0A7S0F0T6-F1
#
_entry.id   AF-A0A7S0F0T6-F1
#
_cell.length_a   1.000
_cell.length_b   1.000
_cell.length_c   1.000
_cell.angle_alpha   90.00
_cell.angle_beta   90.00
_cell.angle_gamma   90.00
#
_symmetry.space_group_name_H-M   'P 1'
#
loop_
_entity.id
_entity.type
_entity.pdbx_description
1 polymer ?
#
loop_
_entity_poly.entity_id
_entity_poly.type
_entity_poly.pdbx_seq_one_letter_code
_entity_poly.pdbx_strand_id
1 'polypeptide(L)'
;MGRAGRPQYDKQGIAVILVHEPKKTFYRKFLYEPFPVESCLQEVLHDHINAEVVGGTIRSKQDAVDFLTWTYFYRRLTRNPAYYHLADGSPEAVGGYLSDLVE
;
A
#
# COMPACT_ATOMS: atom_id res chain seq x y z
N MET A 1 -4.09 -18.46 -12.37
CA MET A 1 -3.41 -18.08 -13.64
C MET A 1 -1.95 -18.48 -13.68
N GLY A 2 -1.10 -18.07 -12.73
CA GLY A 2 0.33 -18.43 -12.75
C GLY A 2 0.67 -19.94 -12.63
N ARG A 3 -0.34 -20.80 -12.43
CA ARG A 3 -0.21 -22.27 -12.43
C ARG A 3 -0.95 -22.94 -13.61
N ALA A 4 -1.53 -22.14 -14.50
CA ALA A 4 -2.23 -22.67 -15.67
C ALA A 4 -1.20 -22.94 -16.79
N GLY A 5 -1.26 -24.15 -17.36
CA GLY A 5 -0.28 -24.63 -18.34
C GLY A 5 0.84 -25.43 -17.68
N ARG A 6 1.32 -26.44 -18.39
CA ARG A 6 2.47 -27.25 -17.96
C ARG A 6 3.70 -26.83 -18.77
N PRO A 7 4.72 -26.24 -18.11
CA PRO A 7 5.99 -25.95 -18.78
C PRO A 7 6.50 -27.21 -19.47
N GLN A 8 6.95 -27.09 -20.72
CA GLN A 8 7.44 -28.17 -21.62
C GLN A 8 6.37 -29.04 -22.32
N TYR A 9 5.11 -29.07 -21.87
CA TYR A 9 4.08 -29.95 -22.47
C TYR A 9 3.01 -29.18 -23.26
N ASP A 10 2.58 -28.03 -22.76
CA ASP A 10 1.49 -27.26 -23.37
C ASP A 10 2.00 -25.95 -23.99
N LYS A 11 1.44 -25.56 -25.15
CA LYS A 11 1.76 -24.29 -25.82
C LYS A 11 1.04 -23.08 -25.22
N GLN A 12 -0.04 -23.32 -24.47
CA GLN A 12 -0.86 -22.29 -23.84
C GLN A 12 -1.49 -22.82 -22.55
N GLY A 13 -1.66 -21.95 -21.55
CA GLY A 13 -2.41 -22.22 -20.33
C GLY A 13 -3.77 -21.54 -20.38
N ILE A 14 -4.86 -22.31 -20.20
CA ILE A 14 -6.21 -21.76 -20.14
C ILE A 14 -6.66 -21.74 -18.68
N ALA A 15 -7.18 -20.60 -18.23
CA ALA A 15 -7.78 -20.46 -16.90
C ALA A 15 -9.17 -19.85 -17.04
N VAL A 16 -10.19 -20.52 -16.48
CA VAL A 16 -11.56 -20.02 -16.42
C VAL A 16 -11.82 -19.50 -15.01
N ILE A 17 -12.25 -18.24 -14.91
CA ILE A 17 -12.57 -17.60 -13.62
C ILE A 17 -14.08 -17.48 -13.53
N LEU A 18 -14.66 -18.20 -12.57
CA LEU A 18 -16.08 -18.13 -12.25
C LEU A 18 -16.27 -17.05 -11.19
N VAL A 19 -17.08 -16.03 -11.48
CA VAL A 19 -17.28 -14.89 -10.60
C VAL A 19 -18.70 -14.35 -10.73
N HIS A 20 -19.21 -13.75 -9.66
CA HIS A 20 -20.47 -13.01 -9.66
C HIS A 20 -20.40 -11.81 -10.63
N GLU A 21 -21.46 -11.61 -11.43
CA GLU A 21 -21.48 -10.63 -12.54
C GLU A 21 -21.00 -9.21 -12.13
N PRO A 22 -21.39 -8.63 -10.97
CA PRO A 22 -20.92 -7.30 -10.55
C PRO A 22 -19.40 -7.17 -10.39
N LYS A 23 -18.70 -8.27 -10.04
CA LYS A 23 -17.24 -8.26 -9.85
C LYS A 23 -16.47 -8.60 -11.13
N LYS A 24 -17.16 -9.02 -12.20
CA LYS A 24 -16.54 -9.46 -13.45
C LYS A 24 -15.67 -8.37 -14.10
N THR A 25 -16.16 -7.14 -14.16
CA THR A 25 -15.41 -6.00 -14.71
C THR A 25 -14.18 -5.68 -13.87
N PHE A 26 -14.32 -5.72 -12.54
CA PHE A 26 -13.21 -5.51 -11.60
C PHE A 26 -12.10 -6.54 -11.83
N TYR A 27 -12.42 -7.84 -11.83
CA TYR A 27 -11.41 -8.87 -12.08
C TYR A 27 -10.85 -8.75 -13.49
N ARG A 28 -11.68 -8.59 -14.53
CA ARG A 28 -11.20 -8.44 -15.91
C ARG A 28 -10.15 -7.34 -16.03
N LYS A 29 -10.36 -6.17 -15.42
CA LYS A 29 -9.38 -5.06 -15.45
C LYS A 29 -8.03 -5.51 -14.87
N PHE A 30 -8.02 -6.07 -13.67
CA PHE A 30 -6.78 -6.41 -12.96
C PHE A 30 -6.09 -7.71 -13.41
N LEU A 31 -6.68 -8.45 -14.36
CA LEU A 31 -5.99 -9.57 -15.01
C LEU A 31 -5.13 -9.12 -16.18
N TYR A 32 -5.45 -7.97 -16.80
CA TYR A 32 -4.72 -7.42 -17.94
C TYR A 32 -3.93 -6.16 -17.58
N GLU A 33 -4.36 -5.43 -16.55
CA GLU A 33 -3.63 -4.31 -15.96
C GLU A 33 -3.11 -4.71 -14.57
N PRO A 34 -1.90 -4.28 -14.19
CA PRO A 34 -1.38 -4.56 -12.85
C PRO A 34 -2.27 -3.92 -11.78
N PHE A 35 -2.46 -4.64 -10.67
CA PHE A 35 -3.23 -4.13 -9.53
C PHE A 35 -2.47 -2.97 -8.85
N PRO A 36 -3.09 -1.81 -8.63
CA PRO A 36 -2.47 -0.72 -7.90
C PRO A 36 -2.32 -1.13 -6.43
N VAL A 37 -1.08 -1.24 -5.98
CA VAL A 37 -0.79 -1.55 -4.57
C VAL A 37 -0.68 -0.24 -3.81
N GLU A 38 -1.43 -0.15 -2.71
CA GLU A 38 -1.39 0.94 -1.74
C GLU A 38 -0.92 0.41 -0.38
N SER A 39 -0.48 1.30 0.51
CA SER A 39 -0.06 0.92 1.86
C SER A 39 -1.24 0.89 2.82
N CYS A 40 -1.37 -0.17 3.61
CA CYS A 40 -2.32 -0.24 4.73
C CYS A 40 -1.65 0.07 6.09
N LEU A 41 -0.44 0.64 6.09
CA LEU A 41 0.32 0.86 7.33
C LEU A 41 -0.45 1.72 8.35
N GLN A 42 -1.26 2.65 7.87
CA GLN A 42 -2.06 3.55 8.71
C GLN A 42 -2.98 2.80 9.69
N GLU A 43 -3.54 1.64 9.30
CA GLU A 43 -4.48 0.88 10.13
C GLU A 43 -3.80 0.21 11.33
N VAL A 44 -2.51 -0.11 11.21
CA VAL A 44 -1.72 -0.88 12.19
C VAL A 44 -0.53 -0.09 12.74
N LEU A 45 -0.54 1.24 12.53
CA LEU A 45 0.63 2.08 12.79
C LEU A 45 1.06 2.06 14.27
N HIS A 46 0.08 2.02 15.19
CA HIS A 46 0.32 2.02 16.64
C HIS A 46 1.21 0.86 17.08
N ASP A 47 1.01 -0.34 16.52
CA ASP A 47 1.82 -1.51 16.85
C ASP A 47 3.25 -1.36 16.36
N HIS A 48 3.44 -0.85 15.15
CA HIS A 48 4.77 -0.62 14.58
C HIS A 48 5.54 0.47 15.32
N ILE A 49 4.90 1.59 15.64
CA ILE A 49 5.54 2.67 16.41
C ILE A 49 5.92 2.16 17.80
N ASN A 50 5.03 1.43 18.49
CA ASN A 50 5.34 0.86 19.79
C ASN A 50 6.54 -0.11 19.73
N ALA A 51 6.60 -0.97 18.71
CA ALA A 51 7.72 -1.88 18.50
C ALA A 51 9.05 -1.14 18.30
N GLU A 52 9.05 -0.06 17.51
CA GLU A 52 10.25 0.74 17.24
C GLU A 52 10.65 1.65 18.42
N VAL A 53 9.71 2.05 19.28
CA VAL A 53 9.99 2.72 20.56
C VAL A 53 10.69 1.75 21.52
N VAL A 54 10.15 0.54 21.68
CA VAL A 54 10.77 -0.51 22.52
C VAL A 54 12.12 -0.96 21.93
N GLY A 55 12.25 -1.02 20.61
CA GLY A 55 13.51 -1.28 19.90
C GLY A 55 14.56 -0.18 20.04
N GLY A 56 14.16 1.02 20.51
CA GLY A 56 15.04 2.16 20.71
C GLY A 56 15.42 2.90 19.42
N THR A 57 14.75 2.58 18.31
CA THR A 57 14.85 3.29 17.02
C THR A 57 14.14 4.64 17.10
N ILE A 58 12.95 4.67 17.69
CA ILE A 58 12.17 5.89 17.91
C ILE A 58 12.33 6.32 19.36
N ARG A 59 12.94 7.49 19.59
CA ARG A 59 13.13 8.07 20.93
C ARG A 59 12.44 9.42 21.07
N SER A 60 12.18 10.08 19.95
CA SER A 60 11.49 11.36 19.87
C SER A 60 10.37 11.33 18.83
N LYS A 61 9.47 12.31 18.88
CA LYS A 61 8.44 12.49 17.84
C LYS A 61 9.06 12.74 16.47
N GLN A 62 10.20 13.45 16.42
CA GLN A 62 10.93 13.65 15.17
C GLN A 62 11.41 12.32 14.59
N ASP A 63 11.91 11.42 15.43
CA ASP A 63 12.36 10.09 14.98
C ASP A 63 11.21 9.25 14.41
N ALA A 64 9.99 9.43 14.93
CA ALA A 64 8.80 8.76 14.41
C ALA A 64 8.39 9.31 13.03
N VAL A 65 8.43 10.63 12.84
CA VAL A 65 8.23 11.23 11.52
C VAL A 65 9.30 10.76 10.55
N ASP A 66 10.57 10.76 10.98
CA ASP A 66 11.70 10.30 10.18
C ASP A 66 11.51 8.82 9.81
N PHE A 67 11.14 7.95 10.74
CA PHE A 67 10.81 6.54 10.50
C PHE A 67 9.75 6.39 9.41
N LEU A 68 8.67 7.16 9.49
CA LEU A 68 7.59 7.12 8.49
C LEU A 68 8.09 7.48 7.09
N THR A 69 9.07 8.38 6.95
CA THR A 69 9.62 8.76 5.63
C THR A 69 10.30 7.60 4.89
N TRP A 70 10.77 6.57 5.61
CA TRP A 70 11.41 5.38 5.02
C TRP A 70 10.41 4.34 4.50
N THR A 71 9.14 4.49 4.85
CA THR A 71 8.11 3.48 4.56
C THR A 71 7.57 3.59 3.13
N TYR A 72 6.94 2.51 2.65
CA TYR A 72 6.18 2.54 1.40
C TYR A 72 4.99 3.51 1.48
N PHE A 73 4.41 3.66 2.68
CA PHE A 73 3.31 4.58 2.96
C PHE A 73 3.65 6.02 2.55
N TYR A 74 4.80 6.56 2.99
CA TYR A 74 5.24 7.91 2.62
C TYR A 74 5.34 8.11 1.10
N ARG A 75 5.90 7.11 0.38
CA ARG A 75 6.00 7.16 -1.09
C ARG A 75 4.64 7.13 -1.78
N ARG A 76 3.62 6.52 -1.17
CA ARG A 76 2.26 6.50 -1.71
C ARG A 76 1.46 7.74 -1.34
N LEU A 77 1.68 8.29 -0.15
CA LEU A 77 1.03 9.52 0.32
C LEU A 77 1.23 10.68 -0.68
N THR A 78 2.44 10.83 -1.21
CA THR A 78 2.78 11.85 -2.22
C THR A 78 2.21 11.56 -3.62
N ARG A 79 1.97 10.29 -3.96
CA ARG A 79 1.52 9.88 -5.30
C ARG A 79 0.01 9.74 -5.43
N ASN A 80 -0.68 9.39 -4.35
CA ASN A 80 -2.12 9.20 -4.32
C ASN A 80 -2.70 9.72 -2.98
N PRO A 81 -2.56 11.02 -2.69
CA PRO A 81 -2.95 11.62 -1.40
C PRO A 81 -4.43 11.41 -1.08
N ALA A 82 -5.30 11.46 -2.10
CA ALA A 82 -6.74 11.29 -1.95
C ALA A 82 -7.13 9.91 -1.38
N TYR A 83 -6.32 8.86 -1.62
CA TYR A 83 -6.54 7.53 -1.05
C TYR A 83 -6.37 7.53 0.48
N TYR A 84 -5.49 8.39 1.00
CA TYR A 84 -5.18 8.53 2.43
C TYR A 84 -5.90 9.72 3.08
N HIS A 85 -6.92 10.27 2.42
CA HIS A 85 -7.70 11.42 2.88
C HIS A 85 -6.92 12.75 2.98
N LEU A 86 -5.81 12.91 2.23
CA LEU A 86 -5.18 14.22 2.04
C LEU A 86 -5.83 15.00 0.89
N ALA A 87 -5.84 16.33 1.02
CA ALA A 87 -6.28 17.24 -0.03
C ALA A 87 -5.30 17.27 -1.21
N ASP A 88 -3.99 17.30 -0.93
CA ASP A 88 -2.93 17.40 -1.93
C ASP A 88 -1.63 16.74 -1.46
N GLY A 89 -0.73 16.48 -2.42
CA GLY A 89 0.56 15.83 -2.17
C GLY A 89 1.71 16.83 -1.96
N SER A 90 1.40 18.07 -1.60
CA SER A 90 2.43 19.08 -1.34
C SER A 90 3.28 18.70 -0.13
N PRO A 91 4.58 19.06 -0.10
CA PRO A 91 5.44 18.77 1.05
C PRO A 91 4.88 19.31 2.37
N GLU A 92 4.21 20.46 2.33
CA GLU A 92 3.58 21.09 3.50
C GLU A 92 2.38 20.27 4.00
N ALA A 93 1.47 19.86 3.12
CA ALA A 93 0.31 19.05 3.49
C ALA A 93 0.72 17.66 3.99
N VAL A 94 1.70 17.04 3.35
CA VAL A 94 2.28 15.77 3.78
C VAL A 94 2.96 15.90 5.15
N GLY A 95 3.75 16.95 5.35
CA GLY A 95 4.42 17.20 6.63
C GLY A 95 3.44 17.45 7.77
N GLY A 96 2.39 18.24 7.54
CA GLY A 96 1.31 18.46 8.50
C GLY A 96 0.61 17.16 8.86
N TYR A 97 0.21 16.38 7.85
CA TYR A 97 -0.47 15.10 8.06
C TYR A 97 0.38 14.09 8.85
N LEU A 98 1.67 13.95 8.54
CA LEU A 98 2.55 13.05 9.29
C LEU A 98 2.76 13.51 10.73
N SER A 99 2.74 14.82 10.97
CA SER A 99 2.84 15.36 12.33
C SER A 99 1.57 15.01 13.12
N ASP A 100 0.39 15.26 12.55
CA ASP A 100 -0.91 14.90 13.15
C ASP A 100 -1.02 13.38 13.42
N LEU A 101 -0.41 12.55 12.57
CA LEU A 101 -0.42 11.10 12.70
C LEU A 101 0.46 10.59 13.86
N VAL A 102 1.49 11.35 14.23
CA VAL A 102 2.47 11.02 15.29
C VAL A 102 2.14 11.72 16.61
N GLU A 103 1.24 12.71 16.62
CA GLU A 103 0.85 13.45 17.82
C GLU A 103 0.06 12.64 18.85
#